data_AF-A0A520W4L4-F1
#
_entry.id   AF-A0A520W4L4-F1
#
_cell.length_a   1.000
_cell.length_b   1.000
_cell.length_c   1.000
_cell.angle_alpha   90.00
_cell.angle_beta   90.00
_cell.angle_gamma   90.00
#
_symmetry.space_group_name_H-M   'P 1'
#
loop_
_entity.id
_entity.type
_entity.pdbx_description
1 polymer ?
#
loop_
_entity_poly.entity_id
_entity_poly.type
_entity_poly.pdbx_seq_one_letter_code
_entity_poly.pdbx_strand_id
1 'polypeptide(L)'
;VADDLNDGVASRHFSAIARADSVVVDPHKHGLQPYGCGAVLFADPGIGTHYAHESPYTYFSSDELHLGEISLECSRAGAAAAAFWLTTEVFPLTPDGLGHVLRPGLRGARRMHSLLQASSDVQSLQEPELDIVGYLTRARTASRVDRDSVQIFEELALRPSDEQWHLATYNMNVDAFAKRGIDVEPDQEHARILRSVLMKPEHDAVVDDLVKVLEETSRRSVTS
;
A
#
# COMPACT_ATOMS: atom_id res chain seq x y z
N VAL A 1 14.00 8.18 -1.57
CA VAL A 1 12.69 8.31 -2.25
C VAL A 1 11.90 9.50 -1.74
N ALA A 2 11.92 9.80 -0.44
CA ALA A 2 11.41 11.08 0.08
C ALA A 2 12.47 12.18 -0.09
N ASP A 3 12.59 12.70 -1.30
CA ASP A 3 13.68 13.59 -1.73
C ASP A 3 13.24 14.69 -2.70
N ASP A 4 11.93 14.91 -2.86
CA ASP A 4 11.34 15.95 -3.72
C ASP A 4 11.74 15.88 -5.21
N LEU A 5 12.38 14.78 -5.64
CA LEU A 5 12.67 14.53 -7.05
C LEU A 5 11.39 14.14 -7.81
N ASN A 6 11.42 14.26 -9.13
CA ASN A 6 10.26 13.96 -10.00
C ASN A 6 9.74 12.53 -9.86
N ASP A 7 10.63 11.57 -9.55
CA ASP A 7 10.32 10.16 -9.30
C ASP A 7 10.40 9.80 -7.80
N GLY A 8 10.43 10.83 -6.94
CA GLY A 8 10.37 10.74 -5.49
C GLY A 8 9.05 11.28 -4.91
N VAL A 9 8.97 11.28 -3.58
CA VAL A 9 7.83 11.80 -2.81
C VAL A 9 8.24 13.03 -2.02
N ALA A 10 7.25 13.81 -1.58
CA ALA A 10 7.49 15.04 -0.84
C ALA A 10 8.22 14.76 0.48
N SER A 11 9.44 15.28 0.63
CA SER A 11 10.32 15.00 1.77
C SER A 11 9.73 15.51 3.08
N ARG A 12 9.01 16.66 3.03
CA ARG A 12 8.40 17.31 4.20
C ARG A 12 7.54 16.38 5.07
N HIS A 13 6.81 15.45 4.44
CA HIS A 13 5.93 14.53 5.17
C HIS A 13 6.74 13.50 5.96
N PHE A 14 7.82 13.00 5.35
CA PHE A 14 8.72 12.03 5.99
C PHE A 14 9.63 12.70 7.03
N SER A 15 10.10 13.93 6.79
CA SER A 15 10.84 14.68 7.80
C SER A 15 10.00 14.98 9.04
N ALA A 16 8.68 15.18 8.89
CA ALA A 16 7.79 15.40 10.02
C ALA A 16 7.63 14.16 10.92
N ILE A 17 7.87 12.94 10.41
CA ILE A 17 7.80 11.69 11.18
C ILE A 17 8.77 11.72 12.37
N ALA A 18 9.93 12.40 12.23
CA ALA A 18 10.90 12.55 13.33
C ALA A 18 10.35 13.32 14.55
N ARG A 19 9.17 13.95 14.43
CA ARG A 19 8.48 14.64 15.53
C ARG A 19 7.44 13.76 16.24
N ALA A 20 7.20 12.55 15.75
CA ALA A 20 6.27 11.62 16.39
C ALA A 20 6.94 10.96 17.60
N ASP A 21 6.16 10.74 18.67
CA ASP A 21 6.65 10.02 19.86
C ASP A 21 6.93 8.55 19.55
N SER A 22 6.23 7.97 18.57
CA SER A 22 6.45 6.62 18.07
C SER A 22 6.09 6.49 16.59
N VAL A 23 6.72 5.51 15.92
CA VAL A 23 6.51 5.19 14.50
C VAL A 23 6.37 3.69 14.35
N VAL A 24 5.31 3.25 13.66
CA VAL A 24 5.14 1.85 13.28
C VAL A 24 5.51 1.70 11.80
N VAL A 25 6.34 0.70 11.51
CA VAL A 25 6.73 0.32 10.15
C VAL A 25 6.66 -1.19 10.03
N ASP A 26 6.13 -1.66 8.89
CA ASP A 26 6.03 -3.08 8.60
C ASP A 26 7.02 -3.46 7.50
N PRO A 27 8.21 -3.99 7.84
CA PRO A 27 9.12 -4.54 6.84
C PRO A 27 8.47 -5.62 5.95
N HIS A 28 7.47 -6.34 6.45
CA HIS A 28 6.73 -7.32 5.64
C HIS A 28 5.79 -6.72 4.59
N LYS A 29 5.70 -5.38 4.50
CA LYS A 29 5.05 -4.67 3.39
C LYS A 29 6.10 -4.30 2.35
N HIS A 30 6.54 -3.05 2.35
CA HIS A 30 7.50 -2.52 1.38
C HIS A 30 8.97 -2.79 1.74
N GLY A 31 9.26 -3.44 2.87
CA GLY A 31 10.63 -3.76 3.32
C GLY A 31 11.14 -5.13 2.88
N LEU A 32 10.46 -5.78 1.91
CA LEU A 32 10.86 -7.06 1.31
C LEU A 32 10.98 -8.23 2.30
N GLN A 33 10.24 -8.19 3.42
CA GLN A 33 10.19 -9.31 4.37
C GLN A 33 8.96 -10.20 4.17
N PRO A 34 9.05 -11.49 4.52
CA PRO A 34 7.86 -12.32 4.74
C PRO A 34 7.02 -11.82 5.91
N TYR A 35 5.76 -12.24 5.97
CA TYR A 35 4.87 -11.97 7.10
C TYR A 35 5.49 -12.37 8.45
N GLY A 36 5.13 -11.63 9.50
CA GLY A 36 5.67 -11.81 10.85
C GLY A 36 6.86 -10.90 11.17
N CYS A 37 7.17 -9.93 10.30
CA CYS A 37 8.17 -8.89 10.56
C CYS A 37 7.51 -7.51 10.62
N GLY A 38 7.25 -7.02 11.83
CA GLY A 38 6.76 -5.65 12.12
C GLY A 38 7.71 -4.96 13.10
N ALA A 39 7.70 -3.64 13.11
CA ALA A 39 8.54 -2.85 14.00
C ALA A 39 7.81 -1.61 14.53
N VAL A 40 8.05 -1.30 15.79
CA VAL A 40 7.71 -0.02 16.41
C VAL A 40 8.99 0.63 16.89
N LEU A 41 9.14 1.92 16.59
CA LEU A 41 10.24 2.75 17.02
C LEU A 41 9.69 3.81 17.96
N PHE A 42 10.32 4.00 19.11
CA PHE A 42 9.98 5.06 20.06
C PHE A 42 11.06 6.14 20.01
N ALA A 43 10.65 7.41 20.00
CA ALA A 43 11.58 8.54 20.05
C ALA A 43 12.32 8.60 21.39
N ASP A 44 11.61 8.27 22.48
CA ASP A 44 12.18 8.13 23.82
C ASP A 44 12.25 6.64 24.22
N PRO A 45 13.45 6.04 24.34
CA PRO A 45 13.60 4.66 24.80
C PRO A 45 13.14 4.46 26.26
N GLY A 46 13.04 5.54 27.06
CA GLY A 46 12.54 5.50 28.43
C GLY A 46 11.10 4.97 28.55
N ILE A 47 10.32 5.03 27.47
CA ILE A 47 8.98 4.44 27.38
C ILE A 47 9.01 2.93 27.65
N GLY A 48 10.13 2.24 27.42
CA GLY A 48 10.31 0.83 27.76
C GLY A 48 9.91 0.48 29.21
N THR A 49 10.04 1.42 30.14
CA THR A 49 9.62 1.26 31.54
C THR A 49 8.11 1.02 31.72
N HIS A 50 7.27 1.47 30.78
CA HIS A 50 5.84 1.21 30.80
C HIS A 50 5.47 -0.19 30.28
N TYR A 51 6.36 -0.81 29.52
CA TYR A 51 6.22 -2.19 29.05
C TYR A 51 6.93 -3.18 29.97
N ALA A 52 7.81 -2.67 30.85
CA ALA A 52 8.58 -3.44 31.81
C ALA A 52 7.66 -4.36 32.63
N HIS A 53 7.91 -5.65 32.51
CA HIS A 53 7.27 -6.67 33.32
C HIS A 53 8.32 -7.68 33.77
N GLU A 54 8.20 -8.15 35.01
CA GLU A 54 9.07 -9.18 35.54
C GLU A 54 8.55 -10.56 35.09
N SER A 55 9.45 -11.38 34.57
CA SER A 55 9.19 -12.81 34.39
C SER A 55 10.28 -13.63 35.09
N PRO A 56 10.18 -13.80 36.42
CA PRO A 56 11.22 -14.40 37.26
C PRO A 56 11.53 -15.87 36.93
N TYR A 57 10.75 -16.49 36.03
CA TYR A 57 10.95 -17.87 35.58
C TYR A 57 11.59 -17.99 34.19
N THR A 58 11.83 -16.89 33.45
CA THR A 58 12.32 -16.98 32.05
C THR A 58 13.57 -16.14 31.76
N TYR A 59 13.88 -15.11 32.55
CA TYR A 59 14.96 -14.15 32.22
C TYR A 59 15.93 -13.98 33.39
N PHE A 60 16.61 -15.06 33.77
CA PHE A 60 17.43 -15.13 34.99
C PHE A 60 18.94 -15.31 34.73
N SER A 61 19.39 -15.17 33.48
CA SER A 61 20.76 -15.52 33.09
C SER A 61 21.68 -14.33 32.80
N SER A 62 21.19 -13.09 32.79
CA SER A 62 21.97 -11.89 32.46
C SER A 62 21.39 -10.64 33.11
N ASP A 63 22.26 -9.68 33.47
CA ASP A 63 21.87 -8.33 33.90
C ASP A 63 21.60 -7.40 32.70
N GLU A 64 21.76 -7.90 31.46
CA GLU A 64 21.41 -7.16 30.24
C GLU A 64 19.90 -7.10 30.04
N LEU A 65 19.42 -5.96 29.50
CA LEU A 65 18.03 -5.73 29.18
C LEU A 65 17.48 -6.85 28.27
N HIS A 66 16.52 -7.62 28.78
CA HIS A 66 15.88 -8.64 27.98
C HIS A 66 14.77 -8.01 27.14
N LEU A 67 14.91 -8.02 25.81
CA LEU A 67 13.95 -7.37 24.89
C LEU A 67 12.51 -7.88 25.04
N GLY A 68 12.33 -9.09 25.60
CA GLY A 68 11.01 -9.62 25.94
C GLY A 68 10.32 -8.93 27.12
N GLU A 69 11.08 -8.33 28.04
CA GLU A 69 10.55 -7.64 29.24
C GLU A 69 10.05 -6.24 28.93
N ILE A 70 10.43 -5.67 27.79
CA ILE A 70 10.07 -4.31 27.37
C ILE A 70 9.24 -4.29 26.08
N SER A 71 8.56 -5.39 25.77
CA SER A 71 7.63 -5.49 24.63
C SER A 71 6.35 -6.20 25.02
N LEU A 72 5.30 -6.00 24.21
CA LEU A 72 4.01 -6.67 24.41
C LEU A 72 4.09 -8.18 24.13
N GLU A 73 4.97 -8.58 23.23
CA GLU A 73 5.21 -9.98 22.87
C GLU A 73 6.43 -10.53 23.63
N CYS A 74 6.38 -11.78 24.06
CA CYS A 74 7.49 -12.45 24.72
C CYS A 74 8.41 -13.14 23.68
N SER A 75 8.29 -14.47 23.54
CA SER A 75 9.06 -15.28 22.61
C SER A 75 8.80 -14.87 21.16
N ARG A 76 9.89 -14.51 20.46
CA ARG A 76 9.86 -14.09 19.06
C ARG A 76 10.97 -14.81 18.29
N ALA A 77 10.75 -15.04 17.00
CA ALA A 77 11.73 -15.69 16.17
C ALA A 77 12.89 -14.73 15.84
N GLY A 78 14.08 -14.98 16.40
CA GLY A 78 15.30 -14.25 16.01
C GLY A 78 15.61 -14.33 14.51
N ALA A 79 15.10 -15.37 13.83
CA ALA A 79 15.18 -15.51 12.38
C ALA A 79 14.53 -14.34 11.61
N ALA A 80 13.44 -13.75 12.11
CA ALA A 80 12.81 -12.60 11.46
C ALA A 80 13.71 -11.35 11.54
N ALA A 81 14.37 -11.13 12.68
CA ALA A 81 15.34 -10.06 12.84
C ALA A 81 16.58 -10.26 11.97
N ALA A 82 17.12 -11.49 11.92
CA ALA A 82 18.27 -11.83 11.08
C ALA A 82 17.95 -11.70 9.57
N ALA A 83 16.76 -12.14 9.14
CA ALA A 83 16.30 -11.98 7.77
C ALA A 83 16.17 -10.51 7.37
N PHE A 84 15.56 -9.68 8.24
CA PHE A 84 15.44 -8.26 7.98
C PHE A 84 16.81 -7.56 7.95
N TRP A 85 17.69 -7.87 8.90
CA TRP A 85 19.06 -7.37 8.90
C TRP A 85 19.78 -7.68 7.58
N LEU A 86 19.77 -8.95 7.14
CA LEU A 86 20.38 -9.35 5.88
C LEU A 86 19.79 -8.59 4.68
N THR A 87 18.46 -8.41 4.65
CA THR A 87 17.82 -7.61 3.60
C THR A 87 18.30 -6.17 3.60
N THR A 88 18.50 -5.55 4.75
CA THR A 88 19.04 -4.17 4.82
C THR A 88 20.52 -4.09 4.43
N GLU A 89 21.30 -5.16 4.59
CA GLU A 89 22.68 -5.22 4.09
C GLU A 89 22.70 -5.34 2.55
N VAL A 90 21.79 -6.11 1.96
CA VAL A 90 21.68 -6.29 0.50
C VAL A 90 21.03 -5.07 -0.17
N PHE A 91 20.00 -4.50 0.46
CA PHE A 91 19.28 -3.31 0.02
C PHE A 91 19.33 -2.25 1.13
N PRO A 92 20.44 -1.48 1.21
CA PRO A 92 20.58 -0.41 2.20
C PRO A 92 19.39 0.55 2.20
N LEU A 93 19.04 1.12 3.36
CA LEU A 93 17.95 2.09 3.49
C LEU A 93 18.33 3.47 2.91
N THR A 94 18.72 3.49 1.63
CA THR A 94 19.20 4.63 0.87
C THR A 94 18.44 4.75 -0.45
N PRO A 95 18.57 5.87 -1.18
CA PRO A 95 17.99 6.01 -2.51
C PRO A 95 18.43 4.93 -3.50
N ASP A 96 19.70 4.49 -3.43
CA ASP A 96 20.29 3.50 -4.35
C ASP A 96 20.12 2.04 -3.88
N GLY A 97 19.78 1.84 -2.60
CA GLY A 97 19.45 0.52 -2.05
C GLY A 97 17.96 0.22 -2.17
N LEU A 98 17.25 0.12 -1.04
CA LEU A 98 15.80 -0.13 -1.02
C LEU A 98 15.02 0.92 -1.83
N GLY A 99 15.51 2.16 -1.88
CA GLY A 99 14.89 3.20 -2.72
C GLY A 99 14.79 2.83 -4.19
N HIS A 100 15.75 2.07 -4.74
CA HIS A 100 15.73 1.61 -6.11
C HIS A 100 14.57 0.62 -6.37
N VAL A 101 14.17 -0.14 -5.34
CA VAL A 101 13.05 -1.09 -5.41
C VAL A 101 11.70 -0.36 -5.30
N LEU A 102 11.63 0.72 -4.51
CA LEU A 102 10.39 1.46 -4.26
C LEU A 102 10.01 2.43 -5.40
N ARG A 103 10.99 3.08 -6.04
CA ARG A 103 10.76 4.10 -7.07
C ARG A 103 9.91 3.63 -8.26
N PRO A 104 10.14 2.44 -8.85
CA PRO A 104 9.33 1.97 -9.97
C PRO A 104 7.85 1.85 -9.63
N GLY A 105 7.51 1.42 -8.41
CA GLY A 105 6.12 1.35 -7.95
C GLY A 105 5.43 2.71 -7.96
N LEU A 106 6.10 3.74 -7.44
CA LEU A 106 5.60 5.12 -7.46
C LEU A 106 5.47 5.68 -8.88
N ARG A 107 6.47 5.45 -9.74
CA ARG A 107 6.41 5.88 -11.15
C ARG A 107 5.24 5.22 -11.88
N GLY A 108 5.10 3.90 -11.71
CA GLY A 108 3.98 3.13 -12.23
C GLY A 108 2.65 3.69 -11.74
N ALA A 109 2.55 4.11 -10.47
CA ALA A 109 1.29 4.61 -9.90
C ALA A 109 0.90 5.95 -10.51
N ARG A 110 1.85 6.89 -10.65
CA ARG A 110 1.64 8.18 -11.32
C ARG A 110 1.30 8.00 -12.80
N ARG A 111 1.94 7.04 -13.47
CA ARG A 111 1.66 6.68 -14.86
C ARG A 111 0.26 6.09 -15.01
N MET A 112 -0.13 5.15 -14.14
CA MET A 112 -1.48 4.58 -14.07
C MET A 112 -2.51 5.69 -13.89
N HIS A 113 -2.30 6.57 -12.92
CA HIS A 113 -3.18 7.72 -12.66
C HIS A 113 -3.39 8.56 -13.92
N SER A 114 -2.32 8.91 -14.62
CA SER A 114 -2.38 9.72 -15.85
C SER A 114 -3.18 9.03 -16.95
N LEU A 115 -2.94 7.73 -17.17
CA LEU A 115 -3.69 6.94 -18.16
C LEU A 115 -5.19 6.84 -17.81
N LEU A 116 -5.49 6.55 -16.53
CA LEU A 116 -6.86 6.47 -16.04
C LEU A 116 -7.59 7.81 -16.17
N GLN A 117 -6.93 8.94 -15.89
CA GLN A 117 -7.56 10.26 -16.06
C GLN A 117 -7.86 10.59 -17.52
N ALA A 118 -7.00 10.14 -18.46
CA ALA A 118 -7.21 10.30 -19.89
C ALA A 118 -8.28 9.37 -20.48
N SER A 119 -8.66 8.32 -19.75
CA SER A 119 -9.64 7.34 -20.19
C SER A 119 -11.08 7.87 -20.19
N SER A 120 -11.87 7.43 -21.18
CA SER A 120 -13.32 7.67 -21.23
C SER A 120 -14.14 6.61 -20.48
N ASP A 121 -13.54 5.47 -20.16
CA ASP A 121 -14.25 4.31 -19.57
C ASP A 121 -14.02 4.19 -18.06
N VAL A 122 -12.84 4.62 -17.60
CA VAL A 122 -12.42 4.61 -16.20
C VAL A 122 -11.84 5.96 -15.80
N GLN A 123 -11.69 6.21 -14.51
CA GLN A 123 -11.07 7.42 -13.97
C GLN A 123 -10.33 7.12 -12.67
N SER A 124 -9.24 7.83 -12.41
CA SER A 124 -8.53 7.71 -11.14
C SER A 124 -9.26 8.47 -10.04
N LEU A 125 -9.24 7.94 -8.82
CA LEU A 125 -9.89 8.54 -7.65
C LEU A 125 -9.21 9.85 -7.23
N GLN A 126 -7.88 9.88 -7.23
CA GLN A 126 -7.05 11.02 -6.86
C GLN A 126 -5.61 10.79 -7.33
N GLU A 127 -4.81 11.86 -7.37
CA GLU A 127 -3.37 11.73 -7.62
C GLU A 127 -2.72 10.89 -6.50
N PRO A 128 -1.92 9.86 -6.83
CA PRO A 128 -1.28 9.02 -5.84
C PRO A 128 -0.02 9.68 -5.28
N GLU A 129 0.06 9.81 -3.95
CA GLU A 129 1.27 10.29 -3.26
C GLU A 129 2.31 9.16 -3.07
N LEU A 130 1.86 7.90 -3.12
CA LEU A 130 2.66 6.67 -2.99
C LEU A 130 2.29 5.70 -4.15
N ASP A 131 2.48 4.39 -3.96
CA ASP A 131 2.29 3.36 -4.98
C ASP A 131 0.89 2.70 -4.97
N ILE A 132 -0.10 3.32 -4.32
CA ILE A 132 -1.48 2.84 -4.26
C ILE A 132 -2.36 3.72 -5.14
N VAL A 133 -3.07 3.11 -6.08
CA VAL A 133 -3.99 3.80 -7.00
C VAL A 133 -5.41 3.31 -6.76
N GLY A 134 -6.30 4.20 -6.34
CA GLY A 134 -7.75 3.98 -6.35
C GLY A 134 -8.35 4.49 -7.66
N TYR A 135 -9.34 3.78 -8.20
CA TYR A 135 -9.97 4.12 -9.47
C TYR A 135 -11.34 3.46 -9.62
N LEU A 136 -12.16 4.00 -10.53
CA LEU A 136 -13.54 3.59 -10.74
C LEU A 136 -13.94 3.77 -12.21
N THR A 137 -15.05 3.15 -12.61
CA THR A 137 -15.64 3.39 -13.94
C THR A 137 -16.24 4.80 -14.04
N ARG A 138 -16.31 5.34 -15.26
CA ARG A 138 -17.06 6.58 -15.54
C ARG A 138 -18.55 6.27 -15.66
N ALA A 139 -19.21 6.07 -14.52
CA ALA A 139 -20.64 5.81 -14.43
C ALA A 139 -21.39 6.99 -13.79
N ARG A 140 -22.68 7.12 -14.12
CA ARG A 140 -23.52 8.22 -13.61
C ARG A 140 -23.98 8.02 -12.17
N THR A 141 -24.19 6.78 -11.74
CA THR A 141 -24.77 6.47 -10.42
C THR A 141 -23.82 5.62 -9.58
N ALA A 142 -23.91 5.75 -8.25
CA ALA A 142 -23.07 5.02 -7.32
C ALA A 142 -23.29 3.50 -7.39
N SER A 143 -24.54 3.06 -7.56
CA SER A 143 -24.87 1.64 -7.77
C SER A 143 -24.21 1.05 -9.01
N ARG A 144 -24.06 1.85 -10.07
CA ARG A 144 -23.40 1.44 -11.30
C ARG A 144 -21.88 1.33 -11.11
N VAL A 145 -21.27 2.31 -10.44
CA VAL A 145 -19.84 2.25 -10.06
C VAL A 145 -19.54 0.99 -9.24
N ASP A 146 -20.37 0.69 -8.24
CA ASP A 146 -20.21 -0.49 -7.38
C ASP A 146 -20.27 -1.78 -8.20
N ARG A 147 -21.34 -1.93 -9.00
CA ARG A 147 -21.55 -3.13 -9.82
C ARG A 147 -20.43 -3.34 -10.83
N ASP A 148 -20.06 -2.30 -11.58
CA ASP A 148 -19.02 -2.41 -12.60
C ASP A 148 -17.67 -2.76 -11.96
N SER A 149 -17.33 -2.14 -10.81
CA SER A 149 -16.08 -2.44 -10.09
C SER A 149 -16.02 -3.90 -9.62
N VAL A 150 -17.14 -4.45 -9.12
CA VAL A 150 -17.22 -5.86 -8.71
C VAL A 150 -17.09 -6.79 -9.90
N GLN A 151 -17.81 -6.50 -10.99
CA GLN A 151 -17.75 -7.31 -12.19
C GLN A 151 -16.34 -7.35 -12.78
N ILE A 152 -15.67 -6.19 -12.90
CA ILE A 152 -14.29 -6.12 -13.38
C ILE A 152 -13.35 -6.91 -12.45
N PHE A 153 -13.49 -6.75 -11.14
CA PHE A 153 -12.67 -7.48 -10.15
C PHE A 153 -12.82 -9.00 -10.32
N GLU A 154 -14.06 -9.49 -10.40
CA GLU A 154 -14.35 -10.92 -10.54
C GLU A 154 -13.90 -11.47 -11.90
N GLU A 155 -14.21 -10.77 -13.00
CA GLU A 155 -13.85 -11.22 -14.34
C GLU A 155 -12.33 -11.37 -14.50
N LEU A 156 -11.57 -10.34 -14.10
CA LEU A 156 -10.12 -10.34 -14.25
C LEU A 156 -9.43 -11.39 -13.37
N ALA A 157 -10.01 -11.69 -12.21
CA ALA A 157 -9.53 -12.75 -11.33
C ALA A 157 -9.90 -14.15 -11.82
N LEU A 158 -10.82 -14.31 -12.77
CA LEU A 158 -11.27 -15.61 -13.29
C LEU A 158 -10.76 -15.93 -14.70
N ARG A 159 -9.99 -15.02 -15.31
CA ARG A 159 -9.32 -15.27 -16.60
C ARG A 159 -8.30 -16.41 -16.51
N PRO A 160 -7.92 -17.01 -17.66
CA PRO A 160 -6.78 -17.91 -17.74
C PRO A 160 -5.52 -17.30 -17.11
N SER A 161 -4.64 -18.13 -16.57
CA SER A 161 -3.51 -17.69 -15.73
C SER A 161 -2.54 -16.72 -16.41
N ASP A 162 -2.45 -16.75 -17.73
CA ASP A 162 -1.61 -15.88 -18.57
C ASP A 162 -2.28 -14.53 -18.91
N GLU A 163 -3.58 -14.39 -18.66
CA GLU A 163 -4.37 -13.16 -18.86
C GLU A 163 -4.97 -12.60 -17.55
N GLN A 164 -4.69 -13.26 -16.43
CA GLN A 164 -5.27 -12.97 -15.12
C GLN A 164 -4.70 -11.69 -14.52
N TRP A 165 -5.57 -10.85 -13.94
CA TRP A 165 -5.15 -9.67 -13.18
C TRP A 165 -5.81 -9.68 -11.80
N HIS A 166 -4.98 -9.60 -10.76
CA HIS A 166 -5.44 -9.52 -9.38
C HIS A 166 -5.51 -8.07 -8.92
N LEU A 167 -6.73 -7.61 -8.66
CA LEU A 167 -7.02 -6.28 -8.15
C LEU A 167 -7.44 -6.36 -6.68
N ALA A 168 -7.73 -5.21 -6.07
CA ALA A 168 -8.46 -5.12 -4.82
C ALA A 168 -9.66 -4.20 -4.99
N THR A 169 -10.61 -4.27 -4.06
CA THR A 169 -11.71 -3.30 -3.96
C THR A 169 -11.57 -2.45 -2.70
N TYR A 170 -12.19 -1.28 -2.70
CA TYR A 170 -12.28 -0.40 -1.55
C TYR A 170 -13.70 0.18 -1.45
N ASN A 171 -14.36 0.00 -0.30
CA ASN A 171 -15.69 0.51 -0.07
C ASN A 171 -15.63 1.97 0.41
N MET A 172 -16.30 2.88 -0.31
CA MET A 172 -16.26 4.31 -0.03
C MET A 172 -17.65 4.88 0.15
N ASN A 173 -17.79 5.87 1.04
CA ASN A 173 -18.95 6.77 1.06
C ASN A 173 -19.03 7.56 -0.25
N VAL A 174 -20.22 7.66 -0.85
CA VAL A 174 -20.40 8.38 -2.12
C VAL A 174 -20.06 9.87 -2.00
N ASP A 175 -20.32 10.49 -0.86
CA ASP A 175 -19.90 11.87 -0.57
C ASP A 175 -18.39 12.11 -0.73
N ALA A 176 -17.58 11.05 -0.62
CA ALA A 176 -16.13 11.14 -0.79
C ALA A 176 -15.72 11.31 -2.26
N PHE A 177 -16.58 10.95 -3.22
CA PHE A 177 -16.36 11.19 -4.66
C PHE A 177 -16.54 12.67 -4.99
N ALA A 178 -17.64 13.29 -4.53
CA ALA A 178 -17.90 14.72 -4.76
C ALA A 178 -16.78 15.62 -4.18
N LYS A 179 -16.25 15.27 -3.00
CA LYS A 179 -15.09 15.95 -2.39
C LYS A 179 -13.81 15.88 -3.23
N ARG A 180 -13.74 14.93 -4.17
CA ARG A 180 -12.64 14.72 -5.12
C ARG A 180 -12.96 15.23 -6.53
N GLY A 181 -14.08 15.93 -6.70
CA GLY A 181 -14.53 16.45 -8.00
C GLY A 181 -15.05 15.39 -8.95
N ILE A 182 -15.46 14.22 -8.42
CA ILE A 182 -16.01 13.13 -9.22
C ILE A 182 -17.54 13.17 -9.09
N ASP A 183 -18.20 13.42 -10.23
CA ASP A 183 -19.65 13.54 -10.30
C ASP A 183 -20.31 12.16 -10.46
N VAL A 184 -20.97 11.71 -9.40
CA VAL A 184 -21.70 10.44 -9.32
C VAL A 184 -22.97 10.70 -8.52
N GLU A 185 -24.13 10.37 -9.09
CA GLU A 185 -25.42 10.47 -8.43
C GLU A 185 -25.49 9.50 -7.23
N PRO A 186 -25.81 9.99 -6.03
CA PRO A 186 -25.84 9.19 -4.81
C PRO A 186 -27.15 8.40 -4.67
N ASP A 187 -27.35 7.42 -5.55
CA ASP A 187 -28.48 6.48 -5.47
C ASP A 187 -28.30 5.38 -4.41
N GLN A 188 -27.16 5.38 -3.71
CA GLN A 188 -26.86 4.57 -2.53
C GLN A 188 -25.78 5.27 -1.67
N GLU A 189 -25.63 4.86 -0.40
CA GLU A 189 -24.71 5.49 0.57
C GLU A 189 -23.23 5.20 0.28
N HIS A 190 -22.94 3.98 -0.17
CA HIS A 190 -21.58 3.50 -0.42
C HIS A 190 -21.43 2.91 -1.81
N ALA A 191 -20.23 2.94 -2.37
CA ALA A 191 -19.87 2.16 -3.55
C ALA A 191 -18.46 1.58 -3.41
N ARG A 192 -18.29 0.34 -3.88
CA ARG A 192 -16.97 -0.26 -4.08
C ARG A 192 -16.33 0.32 -5.33
N ILE A 193 -15.08 0.70 -5.16
CA ILE A 193 -14.18 1.07 -6.27
C ILE A 193 -13.06 0.04 -6.38
N LEU A 194 -12.28 0.10 -7.46
CA LEU A 194 -11.09 -0.71 -7.64
C LEU A 194 -9.86 -0.02 -7.02
N ARG A 195 -8.90 -0.83 -6.60
CA ARG A 195 -7.63 -0.38 -6.04
C ARG A 195 -6.51 -1.33 -6.44
N SER A 196 -5.38 -0.76 -6.84
CA SER A 196 -4.13 -1.51 -7.11
C SER A 196 -2.99 -0.99 -6.25
N VAL A 197 -2.10 -1.89 -5.86
CA VAL A 197 -0.85 -1.58 -5.13
C VAL A 197 0.32 -2.00 -6.01
N LEU A 198 1.12 -1.04 -6.46
CA LEU A 198 2.21 -1.28 -7.39
C LEU A 198 3.51 -1.54 -6.62
N MET A 199 3.56 -2.67 -5.92
CA MET A 199 4.63 -2.99 -4.97
C MET A 199 5.90 -3.57 -5.63
N LYS A 200 5.77 -4.23 -6.78
CA LYS A 200 6.89 -4.88 -7.48
C LYS A 200 7.47 -3.97 -8.56
N PRO A 201 8.79 -3.92 -8.75
CA PRO A 201 9.40 -3.13 -9.82
C PRO A 201 8.82 -3.40 -11.21
N GLU A 202 8.47 -4.67 -11.48
CA GLU A 202 7.91 -5.13 -12.74
C GLU A 202 6.54 -4.53 -13.06
N HIS A 203 5.81 -4.04 -12.04
CA HIS A 203 4.51 -3.38 -12.25
C HIS A 203 4.64 -2.10 -13.09
N ASP A 204 5.77 -1.39 -13.01
CA ASP A 204 6.06 -0.19 -13.83
C ASP A 204 6.01 -0.52 -15.34
N ALA A 205 6.39 -1.74 -15.71
CA ALA A 205 6.44 -2.18 -17.11
C ALA A 205 5.09 -2.61 -17.69
N VAL A 206 4.11 -2.96 -16.86
CA VAL A 206 2.85 -3.58 -17.30
C VAL A 206 1.61 -2.71 -17.05
N VAL A 207 1.80 -1.51 -16.48
CA VAL A 207 0.70 -0.62 -16.10
C VAL A 207 -0.19 -0.19 -17.26
N ASP A 208 0.39 0.00 -18.45
CA ASP A 208 -0.34 0.33 -19.68
C ASP A 208 -1.32 -0.75 -20.08
N ASP A 209 -0.85 -2.00 -20.05
CA ASP A 209 -1.63 -3.15 -20.46
C ASP A 209 -2.74 -3.41 -19.45
N LEU A 210 -2.46 -3.20 -18.15
CA LEU A 210 -3.49 -3.20 -17.12
C LEU A 210 -4.58 -2.17 -17.42
N VAL A 211 -4.24 -0.93 -17.75
CA VAL A 211 -5.26 0.10 -18.05
C VAL A 211 -6.07 -0.25 -19.30
N LYS A 212 -5.43 -0.73 -20.38
CA LYS A 212 -6.16 -1.20 -21.58
C LYS A 212 -7.16 -2.31 -21.23
N VAL A 213 -6.72 -3.28 -20.43
CA VAL A 213 -7.59 -4.39 -19.97
C VAL A 213 -8.76 -3.85 -19.14
N LEU A 214 -8.54 -2.87 -18.27
CA LEU A 214 -9.62 -2.22 -17.51
C LEU A 214 -10.65 -1.54 -18.42
N GLU A 215 -10.20 -0.81 -19.45
CA GLU A 215 -11.07 -0.14 -20.43
C GLU A 215 -11.89 -1.12 -21.25
N GLU A 216 -11.26 -2.19 -21.76
CA GLU A 216 -11.93 -3.26 -22.51
C GLU A 216 -12.96 -4.01 -21.66
N THR A 217 -12.67 -4.22 -20.37
CA THR A 217 -13.56 -4.93 -19.45
C THR A 217 -14.74 -4.04 -19.06
N SER A 218 -14.48 -2.76 -18.74
CA SER A 218 -15.51 -1.76 -18.44
C SER A 218 -16.55 -1.63 -19.56
N ARG A 219 -16.10 -1.56 -20.82
CA ARG A 219 -17.02 -1.47 -21.99
C ARG A 219 -17.91 -2.69 -22.17
N ARG A 220 -17.43 -3.88 -21.80
CA ARG A 220 -18.26 -5.10 -21.83
C ARG A 220 -19.32 -5.10 -20.73
N SER A 221 -19.00 -4.57 -19.55
CA SER A 221 -19.96 -4.38 -18.46
C SER A 221 -21.09 -3.41 -18.83
N VAL A 222 -20.86 -2.43 -19.71
CA VAL A 222 -21.91 -1.52 -20.22
C VAL A 222 -22.95 -2.22 -21.09
N THR A 223 -22.58 -3.33 -21.74
CA THR A 223 -23.42 -4.01 -22.75
C THR A 223 -24.23 -5.18 -22.16
N SER A 224 -23.99 -5.57 -20.91
CA SER A 224 -24.71 -6.61 -20.18
C SER A 224 -25.67 -6.04 -19.14
#